data_AF-A0AAV3Y0Q1-F1
#
_entry.id   AF-A0AAV3Y0Q1-F1
#
_cell.length_a   1.000
_cell.length_b   1.000
_cell.length_c   1.000
_cell.angle_alpha   90.00
_cell.angle_beta   90.00
_cell.angle_gamma   90.00
#
_symmetry.space_group_name_H-M   'P 1'
#
loop_
_entity.id
_entity.type
_entity.pdbx_description
1 polymer ?
#
loop_
_entity_poly.entity_id
_entity_poly.type
_entity_poly.pdbx_seq_one_letter_code
_entity_poly.pdbx_strand_id
1 'polypeptide(L)'
;MTAEKILDQFWKQEKESETSTEKFRIIHTAAKLILADVRDIQYSKDFYPTREVVGDLEENVNYLPASLILFPQTLMNKKNETKLKTAMMQAMRPNILIPPLQIGFGVQLHHFHGSRAIIDLLHSLGFCSSYHEVQCFEQCAASSQGTDLSGVSSDSVIQFVADNVDHNLRTLENLGTFHGMRIIGAATLSEKLSRLIRRDTSVTALQTSILGQITVHFFSSSKSEISLKYEKLQDFRFEDITKKLDLLGKVSWPLRTPAYWLVWSDANST
;
A
#
# COMPACT_ATOMS: atom_id res chain seq x y z
N MET A 1 -25.46 -24.62 2.00
CA MET A 1 -25.43 -26.09 1.86
C MET A 1 -24.23 -26.56 2.64
N THR A 2 -24.45 -27.26 3.75
CA THR A 2 -23.42 -27.61 4.74
C THR A 2 -22.56 -28.78 4.26
N ALA A 3 -21.29 -28.84 4.69
CA ALA A 3 -20.36 -29.90 4.33
C ALA A 3 -20.92 -31.32 4.58
N GLU A 4 -21.64 -31.51 5.69
CA GLU A 4 -22.30 -32.77 6.04
C GLU A 4 -23.30 -33.24 4.98
N LYS A 5 -24.11 -32.32 4.43
CA LYS A 5 -25.08 -32.66 3.38
C LYS A 5 -24.39 -33.04 2.07
N ILE A 6 -23.24 -32.43 1.77
CA ILE A 6 -22.44 -32.76 0.58
C ILE A 6 -21.88 -34.18 0.71
N LEU A 7 -21.31 -34.51 1.87
CA LEU A 7 -20.76 -35.83 2.15
C LEU A 7 -21.84 -36.91 2.16
N ASP A 8 -22.98 -36.65 2.82
CA ASP A 8 -24.11 -37.58 2.86
C ASP A 8 -24.67 -37.87 1.45
N GLN A 9 -24.80 -36.84 0.60
CA GLN A 9 -25.17 -37.04 -0.81
C GLN A 9 -24.14 -37.85 -1.60
N PHE A 10 -22.85 -37.63 -1.36
CA PHE A 10 -21.78 -38.36 -2.05
C PHE A 10 -21.80 -39.85 -1.72
N TRP A 11 -21.98 -40.21 -0.44
CA TRP A 11 -22.03 -41.61 0.00
C TRP A 11 -23.32 -42.34 -0.39
N LYS A 12 -24.43 -41.61 -0.60
CA LYS A 12 -25.72 -42.17 -1.06
C LYS A 12 -25.75 -42.53 -2.54
N GLN A 13 -24.84 -41.99 -3.35
CA GLN A 13 -24.76 -42.30 -4.78
C GLN A 13 -23.92 -43.55 -5.02
N GLU A 14 -24.45 -44.50 -5.80
CA GLU A 14 -23.71 -45.69 -6.22
C GLU A 14 -22.40 -45.30 -6.93
N LYS A 15 -21.37 -46.14 -6.74
CA LYS A 15 -20.09 -45.95 -7.43
C LYS A 15 -20.28 -46.15 -8.93
N GLU A 16 -19.75 -45.22 -9.72
CA GLU A 16 -19.76 -45.36 -11.17
C GLU A 16 -18.79 -46.47 -11.60
N SER A 17 -19.20 -47.28 -12.57
CA SER A 17 -18.42 -48.43 -13.05
C SER A 17 -17.19 -48.01 -13.85
N GLU A 18 -17.19 -46.79 -14.41
CA GLU A 18 -16.10 -46.28 -15.23
C GLU A 18 -15.16 -45.38 -14.40
N THR A 19 -13.89 -45.77 -14.30
CA THR A 19 -12.86 -45.09 -13.49
C THR A 19 -12.68 -43.60 -13.83
N SER A 20 -12.91 -43.22 -15.10
CA SER A 20 -12.80 -41.83 -15.56
C SER A 20 -13.90 -40.95 -14.95
N THR A 21 -15.15 -41.44 -14.97
CA THR A 21 -16.34 -40.76 -14.45
C THR A 21 -16.28 -40.63 -12.92
N GLU A 22 -15.88 -41.71 -12.24
CA GLU A 22 -15.69 -41.72 -10.79
C GLU A 22 -14.62 -40.70 -10.34
N LYS A 23 -13.54 -40.54 -11.10
CA LYS A 23 -12.52 -39.51 -10.83
C LYS A 23 -13.11 -38.10 -10.87
N PHE A 24 -13.89 -37.77 -11.90
CA PHE A 24 -14.52 -36.45 -12.01
C PHE A 24 -15.57 -36.24 -10.90
N ARG A 25 -16.29 -37.28 -10.50
CA ARG A 25 -17.24 -37.26 -9.38
C ARG A 25 -16.57 -36.85 -8.07
N ILE A 26 -15.41 -37.43 -7.76
CA ILE A 26 -14.60 -37.08 -6.58
C ILE A 26 -14.14 -35.62 -6.64
N ILE A 27 -13.56 -35.20 -7.78
CA ILE A 27 -13.06 -33.83 -7.96
C ILE A 27 -14.18 -32.80 -7.78
N HIS A 28 -15.36 -33.06 -8.38
CA HIS A 28 -16.51 -32.17 -8.28
C HIS A 28 -17.03 -32.07 -6.85
N THR A 29 -17.02 -33.19 -6.11
CA THR A 29 -17.42 -33.21 -4.69
C THR A 29 -16.43 -32.44 -3.82
N ALA A 30 -15.12 -32.62 -4.05
CA ALA A 30 -14.08 -31.84 -3.37
C ALA A 30 -14.23 -30.33 -3.64
N ALA A 31 -14.50 -29.95 -4.89
CA ALA A 31 -14.73 -28.53 -5.24
C ALA A 31 -15.95 -27.95 -4.51
N LYS A 32 -17.04 -28.72 -4.36
CA LYS A 32 -18.22 -28.31 -3.58
C LYS A 32 -17.91 -28.10 -2.10
N LEU A 33 -17.06 -28.94 -1.51
CA LEU A 33 -16.63 -28.80 -0.12
C LEU A 33 -15.79 -27.54 0.08
N ILE A 34 -14.77 -27.31 -0.77
CA ILE A 34 -13.95 -26.08 -0.72
C ILE A 34 -14.84 -24.84 -0.84
N LEU A 35 -15.80 -24.87 -1.77
CA LEU A 35 -16.72 -23.75 -1.98
C LEU A 35 -17.69 -23.54 -0.80
N ALA A 36 -18.06 -24.59 -0.07
CA ALA A 36 -18.83 -24.46 1.17
C ALA A 36 -17.98 -23.79 2.26
N ASP A 37 -16.73 -24.22 2.46
CA ASP A 37 -15.84 -23.64 3.45
C ASP A 37 -15.56 -22.15 3.18
N VAL A 38 -15.31 -21.78 1.91
CA VAL A 38 -15.13 -20.38 1.48
C VAL A 38 -16.35 -19.51 1.80
N ARG A 39 -17.56 -20.08 1.75
CA ARG A 39 -18.81 -19.37 2.04
C ARG A 39 -19.03 -19.17 3.54
N ASP A 40 -18.61 -20.13 4.36
CA ASP A 40 -18.81 -20.11 5.81
C ASP A 40 -17.85 -19.15 6.53
N ILE A 41 -16.72 -18.77 5.92
CA ILE A 41 -15.82 -17.79 6.55
C ILE A 41 -16.52 -16.42 6.67
N GLN A 42 -16.48 -15.86 7.87
CA GLN A 42 -16.93 -14.50 8.13
C GLN A 42 -15.77 -13.52 7.99
N TYR A 43 -15.98 -12.44 7.26
CA TYR A 43 -15.00 -11.37 7.07
C TYR A 43 -15.61 -10.04 7.49
N SER A 44 -14.88 -9.27 8.30
CA SER A 44 -15.15 -7.84 8.48
C SER A 44 -14.45 -7.07 7.37
N LYS A 45 -15.16 -6.08 6.81
CA LYS A 45 -14.58 -5.07 5.89
C LYS A 45 -14.43 -3.73 6.57
N ASP A 46 -14.61 -3.67 7.89
CA ASP A 46 -14.66 -2.39 8.60
C ASP A 46 -13.28 -1.73 8.65
N PHE A 47 -12.22 -2.53 8.49
CA PHE A 47 -10.84 -2.08 8.53
C PHE A 47 -10.04 -2.65 7.36
N TYR A 48 -9.14 -1.83 6.85
CA TYR A 48 -8.11 -2.28 5.93
C TYR A 48 -6.98 -3.01 6.69
N PRO A 49 -6.29 -3.95 6.03
CA PRO A 49 -5.16 -4.63 6.64
C PRO A 49 -4.02 -3.64 6.91
N THR A 50 -3.35 -3.82 8.05
CA THR A 50 -2.24 -2.97 8.43
C THR A 50 -0.98 -3.33 7.64
N ARG A 51 0.04 -2.46 7.72
CA ARG A 51 1.32 -2.70 7.06
C ARG A 51 1.97 -4.01 7.52
N GLU A 52 1.82 -4.35 8.79
CA GLU A 52 2.34 -5.59 9.36
C GLU A 52 1.71 -6.81 8.67
N VAL A 53 0.38 -6.82 8.57
CA VAL A 53 -0.39 -7.89 7.90
C VAL A 53 -0.01 -8.01 6.43
N VAL A 54 0.12 -6.88 5.71
CA VAL A 54 0.51 -6.89 4.30
C VAL A 54 1.93 -7.44 4.11
N GLY A 55 2.84 -7.12 5.03
CA GLY A 55 4.24 -7.55 4.99
C GLY A 55 4.48 -8.99 5.44
N ASP A 56 3.58 -9.57 6.22
CA ASP A 56 3.69 -10.94 6.74
C ASP A 56 3.02 -11.96 5.80
N LEU A 57 3.82 -12.88 5.26
CA LEU A 57 3.34 -13.91 4.35
C LEU A 57 2.42 -14.94 5.04
N GLU A 58 2.57 -15.17 6.34
CA GLU A 58 1.75 -16.13 7.09
C GLU A 58 0.38 -15.53 7.41
N GLU A 59 0.34 -14.26 7.87
CA GLU A 59 -0.93 -13.56 8.10
C GLU A 59 -1.75 -13.37 6.82
N ASN A 60 -1.07 -13.23 5.69
CA ASN A 60 -1.68 -13.23 4.35
C ASN A 60 -2.37 -14.55 3.96
N VAL A 61 -2.24 -15.61 4.78
CA VAL A 61 -2.89 -16.91 4.56
C VAL A 61 -3.96 -17.19 5.61
N ASN A 62 -3.92 -16.53 6.77
CA ASN A 62 -4.83 -16.76 7.90
C ASN A 62 -6.31 -16.54 7.57
N TYR A 63 -6.61 -15.71 6.57
CA TYR A 63 -7.99 -15.46 6.14
C TYR A 63 -8.52 -16.52 5.16
N LEU A 64 -7.72 -17.50 4.75
CA LEU A 64 -8.10 -18.54 3.79
C LEU A 64 -8.64 -19.80 4.50
N PRO A 65 -9.61 -20.53 3.91
CA PRO A 65 -10.05 -21.81 4.47
C PRO A 65 -8.95 -22.87 4.39
N ALA A 66 -8.88 -23.74 5.38
CA ALA A 66 -7.92 -24.85 5.43
C ALA A 66 -7.99 -25.74 4.17
N SER A 67 -9.19 -25.97 3.62
CA SER A 67 -9.38 -26.74 2.39
C SER A 67 -8.76 -26.06 1.16
N LEU A 68 -8.84 -24.73 1.07
CA LEU A 68 -8.19 -23.93 0.03
C LEU A 68 -6.68 -23.78 0.25
N ILE A 69 -6.18 -24.01 1.46
CA ILE A 69 -4.74 -24.12 1.72
C ILE A 69 -4.22 -25.47 1.22
N LEU A 70 -4.91 -26.57 1.58
CA LEU A 70 -4.51 -27.94 1.28
C LEU A 70 -4.53 -28.25 -0.23
N PHE A 71 -5.52 -27.74 -0.96
CA PHE A 71 -5.69 -28.07 -2.37
C PHE A 71 -4.54 -27.56 -3.27
N PRO A 72 -4.16 -26.27 -3.26
CA PRO A 72 -3.01 -25.76 -4.01
C PRO A 72 -1.67 -26.32 -3.55
N GLN A 73 -1.51 -26.68 -2.27
CA GLN A 73 -0.32 -27.39 -1.75
C GLN A 73 -0.12 -28.73 -2.45
N THR A 74 -1.23 -29.42 -2.71
CA THR A 74 -1.22 -30.72 -3.38
C THR A 74 -0.99 -30.58 -4.89
N LEU A 75 -1.44 -29.47 -5.48
CA LEU A 75 -1.37 -29.23 -6.92
C LEU A 75 -0.04 -28.61 -7.39
N MET A 76 0.65 -27.84 -6.53
CA MET A 76 1.79 -27.02 -6.93
C MET A 76 3.00 -27.11 -6.00
N ASN A 77 4.16 -26.75 -6.54
CA ASN A 77 5.39 -26.55 -5.77
C ASN A 77 5.33 -25.24 -4.96
N LYS A 78 5.89 -25.25 -3.74
CA LYS A 78 5.76 -24.21 -2.68
C LYS A 78 5.97 -22.73 -3.08
N LYS A 79 6.62 -22.41 -4.22
CA LYS A 79 7.05 -21.03 -4.55
C LYS A 79 5.93 -20.04 -4.87
N ASN A 80 4.78 -20.48 -5.39
CA ASN A 80 3.72 -19.59 -5.90
C ASN A 80 2.36 -19.78 -5.21
N GLU A 81 2.34 -20.50 -4.10
CA GLU A 81 1.12 -20.98 -3.46
C GLU A 81 0.21 -19.85 -2.96
N THR A 82 0.79 -18.84 -2.30
CA THR A 82 0.03 -17.75 -1.66
C THR A 82 -0.75 -16.93 -2.69
N LYS A 83 -0.09 -16.50 -3.78
CA LYS A 83 -0.72 -15.67 -4.83
C LYS A 83 -1.90 -16.37 -5.49
N LEU A 84 -1.78 -17.68 -5.74
CA LEU A 84 -2.86 -18.45 -6.34
C LEU A 84 -4.04 -18.59 -5.37
N LYS A 85 -3.77 -18.92 -4.10
CA LYS A 85 -4.82 -19.03 -3.09
C LYS A 85 -5.62 -17.73 -2.95
N THR A 86 -4.94 -16.58 -2.91
CA THR A 86 -5.61 -15.28 -2.79
C THR A 86 -6.46 -14.97 -4.03
N ALA A 87 -5.96 -15.27 -5.23
CA ALA A 87 -6.70 -15.13 -6.48
C ALA A 87 -7.92 -16.08 -6.56
N MET A 88 -7.76 -17.35 -6.18
CA MET A 88 -8.86 -18.32 -6.13
C MET A 88 -9.94 -17.88 -5.14
N MET A 89 -9.56 -17.43 -3.95
CA MET A 89 -10.49 -16.90 -2.96
C MET A 89 -11.33 -15.74 -3.52
N GLN A 90 -10.69 -14.81 -4.23
CA GLN A 90 -11.38 -13.69 -4.88
C GLN A 90 -12.27 -14.13 -6.03
N ALA A 91 -11.84 -15.09 -6.85
CA ALA A 91 -12.66 -15.64 -7.92
C ALA A 91 -13.90 -16.38 -7.37
N MET A 92 -13.76 -17.12 -6.27
CA MET A 92 -14.83 -17.86 -5.63
C MET A 92 -15.81 -16.96 -4.87
N ARG A 93 -15.32 -15.83 -4.33
CA ARG A 93 -16.11 -14.92 -3.50
C ARG A 93 -15.75 -13.45 -3.76
N PRO A 94 -16.12 -12.91 -4.94
CA PRO A 94 -15.74 -11.55 -5.34
C PRO A 94 -16.37 -10.51 -4.42
N ASN A 95 -15.67 -9.39 -4.24
CA ASN A 95 -16.13 -8.21 -3.49
C ASN A 95 -16.41 -8.41 -2.00
N ILE A 96 -16.27 -9.60 -1.42
CA ILE A 96 -16.53 -9.84 0.02
C ILE A 96 -15.28 -9.70 0.88
N LEU A 97 -14.11 -9.89 0.29
CA LEU A 97 -12.83 -9.85 0.99
C LEU A 97 -11.98 -8.69 0.48
N ILE A 98 -11.18 -8.11 1.37
CA ILE A 98 -10.08 -7.19 1.04
C ILE A 98 -8.77 -7.96 1.27
N PRO A 99 -8.17 -8.58 0.24
CA PRO A 99 -6.96 -9.37 0.42
C PRO A 99 -5.78 -8.43 0.66
N PRO A 100 -5.01 -8.59 1.75
CA PRO A 100 -3.92 -7.67 2.08
C PRO A 100 -2.87 -7.57 0.96
N LEU A 101 -2.50 -8.69 0.35
CA LEU A 101 -1.59 -8.69 -0.81
C LEU A 101 -2.15 -7.94 -2.02
N GLN A 102 -3.46 -8.04 -2.29
CA GLN A 102 -4.04 -7.43 -3.49
C GLN A 102 -4.24 -5.93 -3.33
N ILE A 103 -4.63 -5.47 -2.13
CA ILE A 103 -4.73 -4.03 -1.85
C ILE A 103 -3.34 -3.41 -1.79
N GLY A 104 -2.38 -4.05 -1.12
CA GLY A 104 -0.99 -3.59 -1.06
C GLY A 104 -0.34 -3.50 -2.44
N PHE A 105 -0.55 -4.50 -3.29
CA PHE A 105 -0.06 -4.49 -4.66
C PHE A 105 -0.71 -3.37 -5.50
N GLY A 106 -2.02 -3.13 -5.33
CA GLY A 106 -2.72 -2.05 -6.01
C GLY A 106 -2.24 -0.65 -5.63
N VAL A 107 -2.04 -0.41 -4.34
CA VAL A 107 -1.45 0.84 -3.83
C VAL A 107 -0.04 1.02 -4.38
N GLN A 108 0.77 -0.04 -4.38
CA GLN A 108 2.12 0.01 -4.94
C GLN A 108 2.10 0.37 -6.43
N LEU A 109 1.25 -0.28 -7.23
CA LEU A 109 1.09 0.04 -8.64
C LEU A 109 0.63 1.48 -8.88
N HIS A 110 -0.29 1.98 -8.04
CA HIS A 110 -0.78 3.35 -8.13
C HIS A 110 0.36 4.35 -7.87
N HIS A 111 1.17 4.11 -6.84
CA HIS A 111 2.34 4.94 -6.53
C HIS A 111 3.43 4.89 -7.63
N PHE A 112 3.73 3.71 -8.19
CA PHE A 112 4.82 3.56 -9.17
C PHE A 112 4.44 4.07 -10.57
N HIS A 113 3.19 3.85 -10.99
CA HIS A 113 2.79 4.10 -12.37
C HIS A 113 1.72 5.18 -12.53
N GLY A 114 0.98 5.52 -11.47
CA GLY A 114 -0.14 6.47 -11.54
C GLY A 114 -1.23 6.08 -12.55
N SER A 115 -1.23 4.83 -13.03
CA SER A 115 -2.04 4.41 -14.18
C SER A 115 -3.20 3.52 -13.72
N ARG A 116 -4.41 4.07 -13.81
CA ARG A 116 -5.65 3.32 -13.62
C ARG A 116 -5.76 2.12 -14.57
N ALA A 117 -5.32 2.27 -15.82
CA ALA A 117 -5.44 1.21 -16.83
C ALA A 117 -4.68 -0.07 -16.45
N ILE A 118 -3.49 0.06 -15.84
CA ILE A 118 -2.70 -1.09 -15.37
C ILE A 118 -3.40 -1.78 -14.19
N ILE A 119 -3.95 -0.99 -13.27
CA ILE A 119 -4.66 -1.50 -12.10
C ILE A 119 -5.93 -2.23 -12.54
N ASP A 120 -6.73 -1.64 -13.43
CA ASP A 120 -7.95 -2.26 -13.95
C ASP A 120 -7.64 -3.55 -14.72
N LEU A 121 -6.55 -3.60 -15.50
CA LEU A 121 -6.09 -4.82 -16.17
C LEU A 121 -5.72 -5.92 -15.17
N LEU A 122 -4.88 -5.62 -14.18
CA LEU A 122 -4.43 -6.62 -13.20
C LEU A 122 -5.56 -7.05 -12.25
N HIS A 123 -6.49 -6.15 -11.96
CA HIS A 123 -7.72 -6.47 -11.25
C HIS A 123 -8.58 -7.46 -12.03
N SER A 124 -8.76 -7.26 -13.34
CA SER A 124 -9.53 -8.18 -14.19
C SER A 124 -8.93 -9.60 -14.24
N LEU A 125 -7.62 -9.71 -14.03
CA LEU A 125 -6.89 -10.98 -13.92
C LEU A 125 -6.86 -11.56 -12.49
N GLY A 126 -7.42 -10.86 -11.50
CA GLY A 126 -7.49 -11.32 -10.10
C GLY A 126 -6.20 -11.13 -9.30
N PHE A 127 -5.23 -10.34 -9.78
CA PHE A 127 -3.95 -10.11 -9.09
C PHE A 127 -3.96 -8.91 -8.14
N CYS A 128 -4.96 -8.04 -8.26
CA CYS A 128 -4.99 -6.74 -7.57
C CYS A 128 -6.44 -6.36 -7.19
N SER A 129 -6.59 -5.51 -6.17
CA SER A 129 -7.85 -4.85 -5.87
C SER A 129 -8.22 -3.84 -6.97
N SER A 130 -9.50 -3.50 -7.08
CA SER A 130 -9.96 -2.53 -8.08
C SER A 130 -9.36 -1.15 -7.83
N TYR A 131 -9.25 -0.33 -8.89
CA TYR A 131 -8.76 1.03 -8.75
C TYR A 131 -9.58 1.85 -7.73
N HIS A 132 -10.90 1.66 -7.73
CA HIS A 132 -11.80 2.29 -6.76
C HIS A 132 -11.44 1.91 -5.32
N GLU A 133 -11.18 0.64 -5.04
CA GLU A 133 -10.84 0.18 -3.70
C GLU A 133 -9.46 0.70 -3.25
N VAL A 134 -8.50 0.81 -4.17
CA VAL A 134 -7.19 1.43 -3.91
C VAL A 134 -7.35 2.91 -3.55
N GLN A 135 -8.15 3.67 -4.31
CA GLN A 135 -8.43 5.08 -3.99
C GLN A 135 -9.15 5.24 -2.65
N CYS A 136 -10.13 4.38 -2.38
CA CYS A 136 -10.84 4.37 -1.10
C CYS A 136 -9.88 4.12 0.07
N PHE A 137 -8.95 3.16 -0.08
CA PHE A 137 -7.90 2.92 0.90
C PHE A 137 -7.02 4.15 1.12
N GLU A 138 -6.52 4.78 0.06
CA GLU A 138 -5.64 5.96 0.17
C GLU A 138 -6.34 7.14 0.84
N GLN A 139 -7.62 7.37 0.52
CA GLN A 139 -8.43 8.40 1.16
C GLN A 139 -8.67 8.10 2.63
N CYS A 140 -9.04 6.86 2.97
CA CYS A 140 -9.21 6.44 4.37
C CYS A 140 -7.90 6.52 5.16
N ALA A 141 -6.77 6.16 4.53
CA ALA A 141 -5.44 6.26 5.11
C ALA A 141 -5.09 7.72 5.40
N ALA A 142 -5.31 8.62 4.43
CA ALA A 142 -5.10 10.05 4.62
C ALA A 142 -5.98 10.63 5.73
N SER A 143 -7.27 10.27 5.76
CA SER A 143 -8.21 10.73 6.79
C SER A 143 -7.91 10.19 8.19
N SER A 144 -7.47 8.92 8.31
CA SER A 144 -7.09 8.31 9.60
C SER A 144 -5.73 8.78 10.10
N GLN A 145 -4.83 9.19 9.20
CA GLN A 145 -3.59 9.84 9.56
C GLN A 145 -3.83 11.27 10.04
N GLY A 146 -4.70 12.01 9.33
CA GLY A 146 -5.00 13.41 9.60
C GLY A 146 -3.80 14.34 9.40
N THR A 147 -3.97 15.60 9.79
CA THR A 147 -2.89 16.61 9.88
C THR A 147 -2.29 16.70 11.29
N ASP A 148 -2.90 16.00 12.24
CA ASP A 148 -2.55 16.09 13.65
C ASP A 148 -1.37 15.18 14.01
N LEU A 149 -0.35 15.75 14.63
CA LEU A 149 0.91 15.07 15.00
C LEU A 149 0.77 14.31 16.33
N SER A 150 -0.45 13.87 16.67
CA SER A 150 -0.86 13.31 17.96
C SER A 150 -0.25 11.94 18.33
N GLY A 151 0.84 11.52 17.67
CA GLY A 151 1.67 10.37 18.03
C GLY A 151 3.15 10.69 18.19
N VAL A 152 3.53 11.96 18.10
CA VAL A 152 4.90 12.42 18.30
C VAL A 152 5.10 12.66 19.79
N SER A 153 6.02 11.91 20.40
CA SER A 153 6.34 12.02 21.83
C SER A 153 6.69 13.48 22.19
N SER A 154 6.46 13.89 23.44
CA SER A 154 6.87 15.22 23.90
C SER A 154 8.38 15.47 23.76
N ASP A 155 9.17 14.39 23.64
CA ASP A 155 10.63 14.43 23.52
C ASP A 155 11.12 14.50 22.06
N SER A 156 10.21 14.44 21.09
CA SER A 156 10.56 14.47 19.66
C SER A 156 10.50 15.88 19.07
N VAL A 157 11.57 16.29 18.39
CA VAL A 157 11.64 17.59 17.72
C VAL A 157 10.97 17.46 16.35
N ILE A 158 9.96 18.29 16.11
CA ILE A 158 9.26 18.41 14.82
C ILE A 158 9.75 19.65 14.08
N GLN A 159 10.26 19.45 12.87
CA GLN A 159 10.65 20.51 11.95
C GLN A 159 9.69 20.53 10.77
N PHE A 160 9.05 21.66 10.51
CA PHE A 160 8.26 21.86 9.30
C PHE A 160 9.12 22.47 8.20
N VAL A 161 9.10 21.86 7.02
CA VAL A 161 9.77 22.34 5.81
C VAL A 161 8.69 22.58 4.77
N ALA A 162 8.58 23.82 4.29
CA ALA A 162 7.69 24.18 3.20
C ALA A 162 8.51 24.25 1.90
N ASP A 163 8.05 23.58 0.86
CA ASP A 163 8.68 23.59 -0.47
C ASP A 163 7.62 23.54 -1.58
N ASN A 164 8.02 23.92 -2.79
CA ASN A 164 7.19 23.80 -3.98
C ASN A 164 7.07 22.32 -4.40
N VAL A 165 5.88 21.93 -4.81
CA VAL A 165 5.58 20.65 -5.45
C VAL A 165 5.17 20.94 -6.88
N ASP A 166 6.17 20.84 -7.76
CA ASP A 166 5.99 20.95 -9.19
C ASP A 166 5.84 19.55 -9.79
N HIS A 167 4.61 19.19 -10.18
CA HIS A 167 4.38 17.98 -10.95
C HIS A 167 4.29 18.33 -12.43
N ASN A 168 5.35 17.97 -13.16
CA ASN A 168 5.33 17.93 -14.62
C ASN A 168 4.52 16.70 -15.06
N LEU A 169 3.22 16.89 -15.30
CA LEU A 169 2.34 15.88 -15.89
C LEU A 169 2.65 15.71 -17.39
N ARG A 170 3.89 15.36 -17.72
CA ARG A 170 4.32 14.87 -19.03
C ARG A 170 3.89 15.69 -20.26
N THR A 171 3.73 17.01 -20.15
CA THR A 171 3.57 17.90 -21.31
C THR A 171 4.90 18.54 -21.66
N LEU A 172 5.41 18.27 -22.87
CA LEU A 172 6.59 18.93 -23.45
C LEU A 172 6.39 20.45 -23.64
N GLU A 173 5.15 20.93 -23.49
CA GLU A 173 4.73 22.30 -23.75
C GLU A 173 4.54 23.15 -22.48
N ASN A 174 4.88 22.63 -21.29
CA ASN A 174 4.66 23.27 -19.98
C ASN A 174 3.20 23.69 -19.68
N LEU A 175 2.25 23.36 -20.55
CA LEU A 175 0.81 23.55 -20.33
C LEU A 175 0.27 22.38 -19.50
N GLY A 176 -0.31 22.66 -18.34
CA GLY A 176 -0.89 21.64 -17.45
C GLY A 176 0.04 21.11 -16.37
N THR A 177 1.09 21.85 -15.99
CA THR A 177 1.88 21.54 -14.80
C THR A 177 1.05 21.85 -13.54
N PHE A 178 1.07 20.94 -12.57
CA PHE A 178 0.53 21.23 -11.24
C PHE A 178 1.61 21.92 -10.43
N HIS A 179 1.37 23.18 -10.09
CA HIS A 179 2.18 23.95 -9.16
C HIS A 179 1.46 23.98 -7.81
N GLY A 180 1.96 23.20 -6.86
CA GLY A 180 1.50 23.19 -5.47
C GLY A 180 2.59 23.65 -4.52
N MET A 181 2.20 23.96 -3.28
CA MET A 181 3.15 24.15 -2.18
C MET A 181 2.84 23.08 -1.13
N ARG A 182 3.87 22.39 -0.64
CA ARG A 182 3.73 21.31 0.35
C ARG A 182 4.51 21.65 1.60
N ILE A 183 3.93 21.29 2.74
CA ILE A 183 4.61 21.32 4.03
C ILE A 183 4.89 19.88 4.43
N ILE A 184 6.13 19.60 4.83
CA ILE A 184 6.57 18.31 5.38
C ILE A 184 6.94 18.54 6.83
N GLY A 185 6.31 17.81 7.75
CA GLY A 185 6.73 17.71 9.15
C GLY A 185 7.72 16.55 9.30
N ALA A 186 8.95 16.84 9.69
CA ALA A 186 9.98 15.87 10.01
C ALA A 186 10.14 15.77 11.53
N ALA A 187 9.91 14.59 12.11
CA ALA A 187 10.07 14.33 13.54
C ALA A 187 11.34 13.49 13.80
N THR A 188 12.17 13.92 14.75
CA THR A 188 13.32 13.13 15.24
C THR A 188 12.88 12.23 16.40
N LEU A 189 13.16 10.93 16.33
CA LEU A 189 12.59 9.89 17.21
C LEU A 189 11.04 9.85 17.18
N SER A 190 10.49 9.33 16.07
CA SER A 190 9.07 8.95 16.04
C SER A 190 8.97 7.43 16.18
N GLU A 191 8.14 6.96 17.11
CA GLU A 191 7.79 5.54 17.19
C GLU A 191 7.10 5.10 15.89
N LYS A 192 7.26 3.84 15.51
CA LYS A 192 6.50 3.28 14.38
C LYS A 192 5.03 3.24 14.76
N LEU A 193 4.28 4.20 14.25
CA LEU A 193 2.85 4.28 14.49
C LEU A 193 2.13 3.27 13.58
N SER A 194 1.73 2.12 14.13
CA SER A 194 0.77 1.24 13.47
C SER A 194 -0.63 1.74 13.81
N ARG A 195 -1.34 2.31 12.82
CA ARG A 195 -2.73 2.76 12.96
C ARG A 195 -3.64 1.84 12.15
N LEU A 196 -4.75 1.45 12.76
CA LEU A 196 -5.83 0.77 12.06
C LEU A 196 -6.57 1.76 11.16
N ILE A 197 -6.66 1.43 9.87
CA ILE A 197 -7.35 2.28 8.89
C ILE A 197 -8.77 1.76 8.76
N ARG A 198 -9.74 2.51 9.29
CA ARG A 198 -11.16 2.20 9.09
C ARG A 198 -11.53 2.42 7.63
N ARG A 199 -12.21 1.43 7.04
CA ARG A 199 -12.75 1.55 5.69
C ARG A 199 -14.03 2.36 5.72
N ASP A 200 -14.04 3.45 4.97
CA ASP A 200 -15.19 4.32 4.82
C ASP A 200 -15.36 4.69 3.33
N THR A 201 -16.40 4.16 2.71
CA THR A 201 -16.72 4.42 1.30
C THR A 201 -17.41 5.77 1.08
N SER A 202 -17.73 6.51 2.14
CA SER A 202 -18.38 7.82 2.07
C SER A 202 -17.39 8.99 2.08
N VAL A 203 -16.10 8.71 2.30
CA VAL A 203 -15.04 9.75 2.30
C VAL A 203 -15.05 10.45 0.95
N THR A 204 -15.45 11.71 0.97
CA THR A 204 -15.53 12.54 -0.23
C THR A 204 -14.27 13.38 -0.36
N ALA A 205 -13.83 13.67 -1.58
CA ALA A 205 -12.71 14.58 -1.84
C ALA A 205 -12.83 15.93 -1.11
N LEU A 206 -14.06 16.42 -0.90
CA LEU A 206 -14.33 17.61 -0.10
C LEU A 206 -13.94 17.44 1.37
N GLN A 207 -14.28 16.31 2.00
CA GLN A 207 -13.91 16.02 3.38
C GLN A 207 -12.40 15.88 3.51
N THR A 208 -11.74 15.21 2.57
CA THR A 208 -10.27 15.12 2.52
C THR A 208 -9.63 16.50 2.36
N SER A 209 -10.21 17.37 1.53
CA SER A 209 -9.75 18.76 1.34
C SER A 209 -9.86 19.58 2.62
N ILE A 210 -10.99 19.48 3.33
CA ILE A 210 -11.19 20.14 4.63
C ILE A 210 -10.18 19.62 5.66
N LEU A 211 -9.96 18.30 5.71
CA LEU A 211 -8.95 17.70 6.61
C LEU A 211 -7.52 18.16 6.31
N GLY A 212 -7.20 18.33 5.02
CA GLY A 212 -5.90 18.82 4.57
C GLY A 212 -5.70 20.33 4.70
N GLN A 213 -6.73 21.07 5.12
CA GLN A 213 -6.65 22.51 5.26
C GLN A 213 -5.78 22.90 6.47
N ILE A 214 -4.70 23.62 6.20
CA ILE A 214 -3.83 24.18 7.25
C ILE A 214 -4.29 25.59 7.52
N THR A 215 -4.68 25.88 8.77
CA THR A 215 -5.03 27.24 9.19
C THR A 215 -3.75 28.05 9.35
N VAL A 216 -3.54 29.02 8.46
CA VAL A 216 -2.40 29.95 8.54
C VAL A 216 -2.79 31.10 9.46
N HIS A 217 -2.21 31.12 10.66
CA HIS A 217 -2.31 32.27 11.55
C HIS A 217 -1.23 33.28 11.20
N PHE A 218 -1.63 34.39 10.58
CA PHE A 218 -0.72 35.50 10.35
C PHE A 218 -0.40 36.17 11.68
N PHE A 219 0.89 36.35 11.95
CA PHE A 219 1.33 37.09 13.12
C PHE A 219 0.93 38.56 12.95
N SER A 220 -0.10 38.98 13.69
CA SER A 220 -0.46 40.40 13.81
C SER A 220 0.52 41.03 14.80
N SER A 221 1.40 41.89 14.29
CA SER A 221 2.37 42.61 15.12
C SER A 221 1.65 43.61 16.04
N SER A 222 1.18 43.15 17.20
CA SER A 222 0.88 44.04 18.32
C SER A 222 2.18 44.32 19.07
N LYS A 223 2.95 45.28 18.57
CA LYS A 223 3.95 46.09 19.31
C LYS A 223 4.69 45.37 20.44
N SER A 224 5.37 44.29 20.12
CA SER A 224 6.48 43.78 20.92
C SER A 224 7.48 43.27 19.92
N GLU A 225 8.48 44.09 19.63
CA GLU A 225 9.68 43.66 18.93
C GLU A 225 10.32 42.56 19.79
N ILE A 226 9.94 41.31 19.54
CA ILE A 226 10.68 40.16 20.05
C ILE A 226 11.98 40.21 19.26
N SER A 227 12.98 40.89 19.81
CA SER A 227 14.35 40.84 19.34
C SER A 227 14.78 39.37 19.43
N LEU A 228 14.75 38.68 18.29
CA LEU A 228 15.35 37.36 18.13
C LEU A 228 16.85 37.53 18.38
N LYS A 229 17.28 37.25 19.60
CA LYS A 229 18.69 37.20 19.96
C LYS A 229 19.23 35.85 19.51
N TYR A 230 19.85 35.83 18.35
CA TYR A 230 20.63 34.68 17.91
C TYR A 230 21.89 34.60 18.77
N GLU A 231 22.06 33.51 19.50
CA GLU A 231 23.36 33.22 20.10
C GLU A 231 24.36 32.91 19.00
N LYS A 232 25.56 33.45 19.13
CA LYS A 232 26.65 33.16 18.20
C LYS A 232 27.03 31.69 18.41
N LEU A 233 26.74 30.86 17.40
CA LEU A 233 27.14 29.45 17.40
C LEU A 233 28.64 29.37 17.71
N GLN A 234 29.01 28.54 18.68
CA GLN A 234 30.42 28.30 18.96
C GLN A 234 31.07 27.70 17.72
N ASP A 235 32.21 28.27 17.34
CA ASP A 235 32.93 27.92 16.12
C ASP A 235 33.64 26.57 16.32
N PHE A 236 32.87 25.48 16.24
CA PHE A 236 33.42 24.14 16.30
C PHE A 236 34.12 23.83 14.97
N ARG A 237 35.45 23.94 14.96
CA ARG A 237 36.28 23.43 13.86
C ARG A 237 36.26 21.90 13.88
N PHE A 238 35.24 21.31 13.30
CA PHE A 238 35.28 19.90 12.93
C PHE A 238 36.08 19.75 11.63
N GLU A 239 36.97 18.77 11.56
CA GLU A 239 37.52 18.34 10.28
C GLU A 239 36.36 17.83 9.42
N ASP A 240 36.12 18.53 8.32
CA ASP A 240 35.10 18.16 7.34
C ASP A 240 35.52 16.87 6.63
N ILE A 241 35.20 15.74 7.26
CA ILE A 241 35.38 14.39 6.70
C ILE A 241 34.57 14.17 5.42
N THR A 242 33.56 15.03 5.15
CA THR A 242 32.74 15.01 3.94
C THR A 242 33.51 15.47 2.70
N LYS A 243 34.63 16.19 2.84
CA LYS A 243 35.55 16.45 1.71
C LYS A 243 36.09 15.17 1.07
N LYS A 244 36.18 14.08 1.84
CA LYS A 244 36.58 12.76 1.32
C LYS A 244 35.44 12.03 0.62
N LEU A 245 34.18 12.37 0.90
CA LEU A 245 32.99 11.84 0.24
C LEU A 245 32.87 12.36 -1.21
N ASP A 246 33.20 13.62 -1.43
CA ASP A 246 33.29 14.19 -2.79
C ASP A 246 34.40 13.53 -3.61
N LEU A 247 35.54 13.23 -2.97
CA LEU A 247 36.60 12.42 -3.57
C LEU A 247 36.09 11.01 -3.90
N LEU A 248 35.41 10.33 -2.97
CA LEU A 248 34.83 8.99 -3.18
C LEU A 248 33.80 8.98 -4.33
N GLY A 249 32.97 10.02 -4.44
CA GLY A 249 32.04 10.22 -5.55
C GLY A 249 32.77 10.36 -6.90
N LYS A 250 33.86 11.13 -6.93
CA LYS A 250 34.70 11.31 -8.12
C LYS A 250 35.45 10.04 -8.53
N VAL A 251 35.93 9.23 -7.57
CA VAL A 251 36.68 7.99 -7.88
C VAL A 251 35.75 6.81 -8.17
N SER A 252 34.50 6.84 -7.70
CA SER A 252 33.51 5.77 -7.97
C SER A 252 32.77 5.95 -9.31
N TRP A 253 32.75 7.16 -9.88
CA TRP A 253 32.12 7.47 -11.17
C TRP A 253 32.62 6.60 -12.35
N PRO A 254 33.92 6.32 -12.53
CA PRO A 254 34.39 5.48 -13.62
C PRO A 254 34.16 3.97 -13.43
N LEU A 255 33.61 3.51 -12.28
CA LEU A 255 33.36 2.09 -12.00
C LEU A 255 31.91 1.64 -12.34
N ARG A 256 31.06 2.54 -12.85
CA ARG A 256 29.71 2.16 -13.29
C ARG A 256 29.73 1.66 -14.74
N THR A 257 29.61 0.35 -14.92
CA THR A 257 28.97 -0.22 -16.11
C THR A 257 27.58 0.41 -16.30
N PRO A 258 27.11 0.59 -17.55
CA PRO A 258 25.99 1.47 -17.84
C PRO A 258 24.67 0.87 -17.36
N ALA A 259 24.08 1.48 -16.33
CA ALA A 259 22.66 1.35 -16.02
C ALA A 259 22.01 2.70 -16.25
N TYR A 260 21.18 2.76 -17.29
CA TYR A 260 20.36 3.89 -17.72
C TYR A 260 19.63 4.52 -16.54
N TRP A 261 20.02 5.73 -16.14
CA TRP A 261 19.14 6.68 -15.45
C TRP A 261 19.44 8.11 -15.92
N LEU A 262 18.39 8.73 -16.44
CA LEU A 262 18.31 10.09 -16.98
C LEU A 262 18.76 11.12 -15.94
N VAL A 263 19.70 11.98 -16.33
CA VAL A 263 20.08 13.19 -15.60
C VAL A 263 19.36 14.38 -16.24
N TRP A 264 18.49 15.03 -15.46
CA TRP A 264 18.15 16.44 -15.65
C TRP A 264 19.09 17.26 -14.75
N SER A 265 19.90 18.11 -15.38
CA SER A 265 20.35 19.43 -14.89
C SER A 265 21.47 19.84 -15.82
N ASP A 266 21.25 20.93 -16.57
CA ASP A 266 22.10 22.11 -16.43
C ASP A 266 21.45 23.23 -17.23
N ALA A 267 20.65 24.03 -16.51
CA ALA A 267 20.51 25.43 -16.81
C ALA A 267 21.48 26.15 -15.86
N ASN A 268 22.53 26.76 -16.42
CA ASN A 268 23.09 27.98 -15.86
C ASN A 268 23.88 28.75 -16.93
N SER A 269 23.35 29.92 -17.26
CA SER A 269 24.04 31.21 -17.24
C SER A 269 25.50 31.24 -17.73
N THR A 270 25.65 31.72 -18.97
CA THR A 270 26.32 33.01 -19.28
C THR A 270 25.67 33.59 -20.52
#